data_AF-W1YKU7-F1
#
_entry.id   AF-W1YKU7-F1
#
_cell.length_a   1.000
_cell.length_b   1.000
_cell.length_c   1.000
_cell.angle_alpha   90.00
_cell.angle_beta   90.00
_cell.angle_gamma   90.00
#
_symmetry.space_group_name_H-M   'P 1'
#
loop_
_entity.id
_entity.type
_entity.pdbx_description
1 polymer ?
#
loop_
_entity_poly.entity_id
_entity_poly.type
_entity_poly.pdbx_seq_one_letter_code
_entity_poly.pdbx_strand_id
1 'polypeptide(L)'
;SWRRYRKAILALFFCTSLTAAQAVDFMPVNDVTTGMEGIAKTVIVGDTISTFDVKVLGVMKDKGPSGHLILAKFSGPVMEKTGGIAHGMSGSPV
;
A
#
# COMPACT_ATOMS: atom_id res chain seq x y z
N SER A 1 -0.25 -30.41 -43.96
CA SER A 1 0.18 -30.55 -42.55
C SER A 1 0.51 -29.20 -41.88
N TRP A 2 1.19 -28.26 -42.57
CA TRP A 2 1.66 -26.95 -42.04
C TRP A 2 0.62 -26.02 -41.35
N ARG A 3 -0.63 -25.98 -41.83
CA ARG A 3 -1.70 -25.13 -41.27
C ARG A 3 -2.13 -25.53 -39.85
N ARG A 4 -1.98 -26.81 -39.47
CA ARG A 4 -2.30 -27.31 -38.13
C ARG A 4 -1.23 -26.91 -37.11
N TYR A 5 0.04 -26.99 -37.49
CA TYR A 5 1.16 -26.56 -36.67
C TYR A 5 1.16 -25.04 -36.44
N ARG A 6 0.81 -24.23 -37.45
CA ARG A 6 0.66 -22.78 -37.29
C ARG A 6 -0.38 -22.39 -36.23
N LYS A 7 -1.53 -23.06 -36.22
CA LYS A 7 -2.59 -22.81 -35.21
C LYS A 7 -2.16 -23.25 -33.81
N ALA A 8 -1.46 -24.39 -33.71
CA ALA A 8 -0.92 -24.87 -32.44
C ALA A 8 0.18 -23.95 -31.89
N ILE A 9 1.06 -23.44 -32.75
CA ILE A 9 2.11 -22.48 -32.38
C ILE A 9 1.49 -21.15 -31.94
N LEU A 10 0.52 -20.62 -32.69
CA LEU A 10 -0.22 -19.40 -32.30
C LEU A 10 -0.95 -19.55 -30.96
N ALA A 11 -1.57 -20.71 -30.71
CA ALA A 11 -2.22 -20.98 -29.42
C ALA A 11 -1.20 -21.09 -28.27
N LEU A 12 -0.04 -21.70 -28.51
CA LEU A 12 1.04 -21.79 -27.52
C LEU A 12 1.61 -20.41 -27.16
N PHE A 13 1.78 -19.53 -28.15
CA PHE A 13 2.21 -18.14 -27.94
C PHE A 13 1.16 -17.29 -27.19
N PHE A 14 -0.14 -17.60 -27.34
CA PHE A 14 -1.21 -16.89 -26.64
C PHE A 14 -1.31 -17.29 -25.15
N CYS A 15 -0.96 -18.54 -24.81
CA CYS A 15 -0.92 -19.00 -23.42
C CYS A 15 0.30 -18.49 -22.63
N THR A 16 1.41 -18.14 -23.28
CA THR A 16 2.61 -17.62 -22.59
C THR A 16 2.50 -16.13 -22.25
N SER A 17 1.53 -15.41 -22.82
CA SER A 17 1.22 -14.01 -22.49
C SER A 17 0.35 -13.84 -21.23
N LEU A 18 0.14 -14.90 -20.44
CA LEU A 18 -0.50 -14.79 -19.13
C LEU A 18 0.47 -14.12 -18.15
N THR A 19 0.54 -12.79 -18.22
CA THR A 19 1.23 -11.92 -17.27
C THR A 19 0.87 -12.36 -15.85
N ALA A 20 1.86 -12.82 -15.09
CA ALA A 20 1.72 -13.06 -13.68
C ALA A 20 1.35 -11.72 -13.02
N ALA A 21 0.11 -11.61 -12.56
CA ALA A 21 -0.29 -10.53 -11.67
C ALA A 21 0.60 -10.65 -10.42
N GLN A 22 1.59 -9.77 -10.29
CA GLN A 22 2.40 -9.68 -9.09
C GLN A 22 1.47 -9.14 -8.00
N ALA A 23 1.08 -10.00 -7.06
CA ALA A 23 0.41 -9.54 -5.86
C ALA A 23 1.36 -8.57 -5.15
N VAL A 24 0.82 -7.48 -4.61
CA VAL A 24 1.60 -6.61 -3.74
C VAL A 24 1.87 -7.39 -2.46
N ASP A 25 3.13 -7.66 -2.18
CA ASP A 25 3.52 -8.28 -0.92
C ASP A 25 3.27 -7.30 0.23
N PHE A 26 2.42 -7.71 1.18
CA PHE A 26 2.17 -6.96 2.39
C PHE A 26 3.11 -7.42 3.51
N MET A 27 3.65 -6.46 4.25
CA MET A 27 4.46 -6.76 5.43
C MET A 27 3.57 -7.31 6.56
N PRO A 28 3.89 -8.49 7.12
CA PRO A 28 3.25 -8.99 8.34
C PRO A 28 3.46 -8.03 9.52
N VAL A 29 2.46 -7.88 10.39
CA VAL A 29 2.59 -7.02 11.59
C VAL A 29 3.74 -7.45 12.51
N ASN A 30 4.09 -8.74 12.53
CA ASN A 30 5.20 -9.27 13.32
C ASN A 30 6.57 -8.78 12.85
N ASP A 31 6.67 -8.32 11.60
CA ASP A 31 7.93 -7.82 11.02
C ASP A 31 8.07 -6.30 11.25
N VAL A 32 7.02 -5.64 11.75
CA VAL A 32 7.03 -4.20 12.05
C VAL A 32 7.82 -3.94 13.33
N THR A 33 8.83 -3.08 13.25
CA THR A 33 9.67 -2.71 14.39
C THR A 33 9.65 -1.21 14.65
N THR A 34 9.90 -0.84 15.91
CA THR A 34 9.99 0.57 16.32
C THR A 34 11.14 1.25 15.60
N GLY A 35 10.92 2.47 15.11
CA GLY A 35 11.90 3.25 14.39
C GLY A 35 11.89 3.04 12.88
N MET A 36 11.11 2.08 12.35
CA MET A 36 10.88 1.96 10.90
C MET A 36 10.33 3.26 10.33
N GLU A 37 10.84 3.63 9.15
CA GLU A 37 10.45 4.82 8.41
C GLU A 37 9.83 4.43 7.07
N GLY A 38 8.88 5.24 6.61
CA GLY A 38 8.17 4.99 5.36
C GLY A 38 7.47 6.24 4.83
N ILE A 39 6.80 6.08 3.70
CA ILE A 39 6.05 7.15 3.03
C ILE A 39 4.58 6.75 2.95
N ALA A 40 3.71 7.56 3.54
CA ALA A 40 2.27 7.45 3.37
C ALA A 40 1.82 8.26 2.15
N LYS A 41 0.78 7.77 1.48
CA LYS A 41 0.20 8.39 0.30
C LYS A 41 -1.30 8.50 0.49
N THR A 42 -1.85 9.67 0.22
CA THR A 42 -3.29 9.93 0.31
C THR A 42 -3.71 10.95 -0.74
N VAL A 43 -5.01 11.15 -0.93
CA VAL A 43 -5.53 12.24 -1.78
C VAL A 43 -6.26 13.23 -0.88
N ILE A 44 -5.75 14.46 -0.81
CA ILE A 44 -6.31 15.52 0.05
C ILE A 44 -7.28 16.40 -0.74
N VAL A 45 -6.95 16.69 -2.00
CA VAL A 45 -7.77 17.51 -2.90
C VAL A 45 -7.76 16.91 -4.29
N GLY A 46 -8.95 16.79 -4.90
CA GLY A 46 -9.12 16.29 -6.26
C GLY A 46 -8.68 14.83 -6.39
N ASP A 47 -7.70 14.59 -7.25
CA ASP A 47 -7.09 13.29 -7.56
C ASP A 47 -5.56 13.27 -7.32
N THR A 48 -5.03 14.36 -6.75
CA THR A 48 -3.59 14.52 -6.59
C THR A 48 -3.08 13.75 -5.37
N ILE A 49 -2.18 12.79 -5.62
CA ILE A 49 -1.51 12.04 -4.57
C ILE A 49 -0.57 12.96 -3.80
N SER A 50 -0.83 13.09 -2.51
CA SER A 50 -0.01 13.77 -1.52
C SER A 50 0.77 12.76 -0.70
N THR A 51 2.02 13.07 -0.36
CA THR A 51 2.90 12.19 0.42
C THR A 51 3.35 12.83 1.71
N PHE A 52 3.60 12.00 2.71
CA PHE A 52 4.12 12.43 4.01
C PHE A 52 4.91 11.29 4.66
N ASP A 53 5.84 11.66 5.53
CA ASP A 53 6.73 10.72 6.19
C ASP A 53 6.00 10.02 7.34
N VAL A 54 6.33 8.75 7.53
CA VAL A 54 5.80 7.89 8.59
C VAL A 54 6.96 7.37 9.41
N LYS A 55 6.83 7.40 10.74
CA LYS A 55 7.74 6.72 11.65
C LYS A 55 6.97 5.84 12.63
N VAL A 56 7.30 4.56 12.67
CA VAL A 56 6.71 3.61 13.63
C VAL A 56 7.28 3.90 15.02
N LEU A 57 6.40 4.15 15.98
CA LEU A 57 6.75 4.37 17.39
C LEU A 57 6.59 3.10 18.23
N GLY A 58 5.80 2.13 17.77
CA GLY A 58 5.64 0.84 18.43
C GLY A 58 4.43 0.05 17.94
N VAL A 59 4.34 -1.19 18.40
CA VAL A 59 3.19 -2.09 18.15
C VAL A 59 2.56 -2.46 19.48
N MET A 60 1.27 -2.16 19.63
CA MET A 60 0.45 -2.49 20.79
C MET A 60 -0.36 -3.75 20.49
N LYS A 61 0.07 -4.88 21.05
CA LYS A 61 -0.57 -6.18 20.83
C LYS A 61 -1.97 -6.22 21.46
N ASP A 62 -2.96 -6.59 20.66
CA ASP A 62 -4.35 -6.84 21.04
C ASP A 62 -5.01 -5.68 21.79
N LYS A 63 -4.71 -4.46 21.34
CA LYS A 63 -5.26 -3.21 21.91
C LYS A 63 -6.27 -2.50 21.00
N GLY A 64 -6.47 -2.98 19.78
CA GLY A 64 -7.40 -2.42 18.81
C GLY A 64 -8.69 -3.23 18.71
N PRO A 65 -9.77 -2.64 18.19
CA PRO A 65 -11.04 -3.35 17.94
C PRO A 65 -10.89 -4.51 16.94
N SER A 66 -9.80 -4.55 16.17
CA SER A 66 -9.50 -5.60 15.18
C SER A 66 -8.15 -6.29 15.42
N GLY A 67 -7.55 -6.19 16.62
CA GLY A 67 -6.29 -6.86 16.97
C GLY A 67 -5.16 -5.90 17.36
N HIS A 68 -4.01 -6.04 16.72
CA HIS A 68 -2.82 -5.22 17.03
C HIS A 68 -2.97 -3.79 16.51
N LEU A 69 -2.49 -2.80 17.27
CA LEU A 69 -2.39 -1.40 16.82
C LEU A 69 -0.94 -1.06 16.53
N ILE A 70 -0.68 -0.36 15.43
CA ILE A 70 0.63 0.22 15.12
C ILE A 70 0.55 1.71 15.46
N LEU A 71 1.39 2.14 16.40
CA LEU A 71 1.53 3.55 16.71
C LEU A 71 2.52 4.17 15.74
N ALA A 72 2.08 5.18 14.99
CA ALA A 72 2.90 5.87 14.00
C ALA A 72 2.85 7.39 14.20
N LYS A 73 3.98 8.05 13.92
CA LYS A 73 4.08 9.49 13.79
C LYS A 73 4.11 9.85 12.31
N PHE A 74 3.30 10.83 11.95
CA PHE A 74 3.26 11.38 10.59
C PHE A 74 3.86 12.78 10.58
N SER A 75 4.64 13.11 9.55
CA SER A 75 5.30 14.42 9.41
C SER A 75 5.46 14.84 7.96
N GLY A 76 5.82 16.11 7.75
CA GLY A 76 6.09 16.67 6.44
C GLY A 76 5.18 17.85 6.11
N PRO A 77 5.45 18.57 5.01
CA PRO A 77 4.82 19.86 4.71
C PRO A 77 3.30 19.79 4.62
N VAL A 78 2.77 18.64 4.18
CA VAL A 78 1.33 18.40 4.07
C VAL A 78 0.70 18.29 5.45
N MET A 79 1.29 17.52 6.37
CA MET A 79 0.79 17.37 7.74
C MET A 79 0.83 18.70 8.51
N GLU A 80 1.86 19.51 8.29
CA GLU A 80 1.96 20.85 8.90
C GLU A 80 0.84 21.78 8.41
N LYS A 81 0.55 21.75 7.11
CA LYS A 81 -0.50 22.57 6.49
C LYS A 81 -1.91 22.12 6.90
N THR A 82 -2.13 20.82 7.09
CA THR A 82 -3.44 20.28 7.49
C THR A 82 -3.69 20.31 8.99
N GLY A 83 -2.70 20.71 9.81
CA GLY A 83 -2.81 20.65 11.27
C GLY A 83 -2.73 19.22 11.82
N GLY A 84 -2.07 18.32 11.08
CA GLY A 84 -1.96 16.90 11.39
C GLY A 84 -3.07 16.07 10.74
N ILE A 85 -3.47 15.02 11.45
CA ILE A 85 -4.55 14.11 11.07
C ILE A 85 -5.88 14.79 11.39
N ALA A 86 -6.41 15.59 10.46
CA ALA A 86 -7.62 16.37 10.68
C ALA A 86 -8.85 15.47 10.98
N HIS A 87 -9.55 15.74 12.08
CA HIS A 87 -10.81 15.08 12.45
C HIS A 87 -11.94 15.50 11.49
N GLY A 88 -12.72 14.54 11.00
CA GLY A 88 -13.95 14.81 10.23
C GLY A 88 -13.89 14.46 8.74
N MET A 89 -12.73 14.07 8.21
CA MET A 89 -12.72 13.15 7.08
C MET A 89 -13.11 11.78 7.65
N SER A 90 -14.12 11.09 7.11
CA SER A 90 -14.52 9.78 7.68
C SER A 90 -13.40 8.73 7.62
N GLY A 91 -12.33 9.03 6.88
CA GLY A 91 -10.99 8.51 7.12
C GLY A 91 -10.07 9.68 7.41
N SER A 92 -9.48 9.72 8.58
CA SER A 92 -8.15 10.33 8.77
C SER A 92 -7.28 10.03 7.53
N PRO A 93 -6.37 10.92 7.09
CA PRO A 93 -5.61 10.73 5.84
C PRO A 93 -4.74 9.46 5.80
N VAL A 94 -4.74 8.67 6.88
CA VAL A 94 -4.32 7.27 7.02
C VAL A 94 -5.22 6.57 8.04
#